data_AF-A0A370M1B6-F1
#
_entry.id   AF-A0A370M1B6-F1
#
_cell.length_a   1.000
_cell.length_b   1.000
_cell.length_c   1.000
_cell.angle_alpha   90.00
_cell.angle_beta   90.00
_cell.angle_gamma   90.00
#
_symmetry.space_group_name_H-M   'P 1'
#
loop_
_entity.id
_entity.type
_entity.pdbx_description
1 polymer ?
#
loop_
_entity_poly.entity_id
_entity_poly.type
_entity_poly.pdbx_seq_one_letter_code
_entity_poly.pdbx_strand_id
1 'polypeptide(L)' 'MNKSLYIFIFAMWVLLLIGGGIVITVLGPISISGYGELNQVISSGIKAIVAIILVVLWVYVLSKFKKWIFQKQISS' A
#
# COMPACT_ATOMS: atom_id res chain seq x y z
N MET A 1 -11.13 8.93 -26.33
CA MET A 1 -10.85 8.73 -24.89
C MET A 1 -9.57 7.92 -24.72
N ASN A 2 -8.58 8.46 -24.02
CA ASN A 2 -7.26 7.84 -23.91
C ASN A 2 -7.33 6.60 -23.01
N LYS A 3 -7.44 5.38 -23.59
CA LYS A 3 -7.52 4.09 -22.87
C LYS A 3 -6.45 3.93 -21.77
N SER A 4 -5.26 4.47 -22.00
CA SER A 4 -4.14 4.49 -21.05
C SER A 4 -4.47 5.18 -19.71
N LEU A 5 -5.21 6.28 -19.74
CA LEU A 5 -5.57 7.06 -18.54
C LEU A 5 -6.58 6.30 -17.66
N TYR A 6 -7.55 5.62 -18.28
CA TYR A 6 -8.52 4.79 -17.55
C TYR A 6 -7.86 3.58 -16.90
N ILE A 7 -6.93 2.93 -17.60
CA ILE A 7 -6.15 1.80 -17.05
C ILE A 7 -5.29 2.25 -15.88
N PHE A 8 -4.67 3.44 -15.97
CA PHE A 8 -3.90 4.02 -14.88
C PHE A 8 -4.75 4.29 -13.63
N ILE A 9 -5.91 4.93 -13.81
CA ILE A 9 -6.84 5.22 -12.70
C ILE A 9 -7.35 3.90 -12.10
N PHE A 10 -7.76 2.93 -12.92
CA PHE A 10 -8.23 1.64 -12.45
C PHE A 10 -7.16 0.87 -11.65
N ALA A 11 -5.92 0.84 -12.12
CA ALA A 11 -4.81 0.22 -11.41
C ALA A 11 -4.55 0.89 -10.05
N MET A 12 -4.69 2.22 -9.97
CA MET A 12 -4.56 2.96 -8.71
C MET A 12 -5.65 2.59 -7.70
N TRP A 13 -6.90 2.42 -8.14
CA TRP A 13 -8.01 1.98 -7.28
C TRP A 13 -7.83 0.54 -6.76
N VAL A 14 -7.39 -0.38 -7.61
CA VAL A 14 -7.10 -1.76 -7.20
C VAL A 14 -5.96 -1.80 -6.17
N LEU A 15 -4.93 -0.98 -6.37
CA LEU A 15 -3.80 -0.89 -5.44
C LEU A 15 -4.23 -0.32 -4.07
N LEU A 16 -5.20 0.60 -4.06
CA LEU A 16 -5.87 1.11 -2.86
C LEU A 16 -6.56 -0.01 -2.06
N LEU A 17 -7.32 -0.87 -2.74
CA LEU A 17 -8.05 -1.97 -2.11
C LEU A 17 -7.11 -3.03 -1.54
N ILE A 18 -6.05 -3.36 -2.29
CA ILE A 18 -5.03 -4.31 -1.84
C ILE A 18 -4.29 -3.75 -0.61
N GLY A 19 -3.84 -2.50 -0.67
CA GLY A 19 -3.17 -1.84 0.44
C GLY A 19 -4.05 -1.79 1.70
N GLY A 20 -5.30 -1.32 1.56
CA GLY A 20 -6.26 -1.26 2.66
C GLY A 20 -6.55 -2.64 3.27
N GLY A 21 -6.71 -3.66 2.42
CA GLY A 21 -6.91 -5.04 2.87
C GLY A 21 -5.72 -5.57 3.67
N ILE A 22 -4.49 -5.30 3.22
CA ILE A 22 -3.25 -5.69 3.93
C ILE A 22 -3.15 -4.97 5.28
N VAL A 23 -3.49 -3.68 5.35
CA VAL A 23 -3.47 -2.94 6.62
C VAL A 23 -4.40 -3.62 7.64
N ILE A 24 -5.62 -3.96 7.25
CA ILE A 24 -6.61 -4.51 8.18
C ILE A 24 -6.23 -5.92 8.63
N THR A 25 -5.75 -6.77 7.71
CA THR A 25 -5.36 -8.15 8.04
C THR A 25 -4.06 -8.23 8.84
N VAL A 26 -3.14 -7.29 8.64
CA VAL A 26 -1.87 -7.25 9.39
C VAL A 26 -2.03 -6.50 10.70
N LEU A 27 -2.62 -5.30 10.71
CA LEU A 27 -2.75 -4.50 11.94
C LEU A 27 -3.90 -4.97 12.86
N GLY A 28 -4.93 -5.62 12.31
CA GLY A 28 -6.09 -6.10 13.04
C GLY A 28 -5.75 -7.09 14.17
N PRO A 29 -5.06 -8.20 13.88
CA PRO A 29 -4.71 -9.20 14.89
C PRO A 29 -3.46 -8.84 15.72
N ILE A 30 -2.80 -7.70 15.45
CA ILE A 30 -1.66 -7.25 16.27
C ILE A 30 -2.20 -6.70 17.59
N SER A 31 -2.38 -7.61 18.53
CA SER A 31 -2.56 -7.39 19.95
C SER A 31 -1.42 -8.12 20.66
N ILE A 32 -0.44 -7.35 21.10
CA ILE A 32 0.64 -7.88 21.93
C ILE A 32 0.01 -8.16 23.30
N SER A 33 0.40 -9.23 23.98
CA SER A 33 -0.07 -9.55 25.33
C SER A 33 1.13 -10.05 26.13
N GLY A 34 1.56 -9.27 27.12
CA GLY A 34 2.74 -9.63 27.94
C GLY A 34 3.51 -8.46 28.55
N TYR A 35 3.29 -7.22 28.10
CA TYR A 35 4.09 -6.04 28.50
C TYR A 35 3.35 -4.99 29.35
N GLY A 36 2.21 -5.33 29.98
CA GLY A 36 1.47 -4.42 30.86
C GLY A 36 1.05 -3.11 30.17
N GLU A 37 1.39 -1.95 30.75
CA GLU A 37 1.07 -0.63 30.18
C GLU A 37 1.81 -0.31 28.87
N LEU A 38 3.03 -0.85 28.67
CA LEU A 38 3.83 -0.62 27.46
C LEU A 38 3.27 -1.34 26.22
N ASN A 39 2.35 -2.27 26.45
CA ASN A 39 1.75 -3.12 25.43
C ASN A 39 1.05 -2.32 24.32
N GLN A 40 0.37 -1.22 24.69
CA GLN A 40 -0.30 -0.33 23.73
C GLN A 40 0.69 0.53 22.94
N VAL A 41 1.76 0.99 23.58
CA VAL A 41 2.80 1.82 22.94
C VAL A 41 3.55 1.00 21.88
N ILE A 42 3.98 -0.22 22.24
CA ILE A 42 4.72 -1.10 21.33
C ILE A 42 3.81 -1.56 20.18
N SER A 43 2.55 -1.92 20.47
CA SER A 43 1.57 -2.28 19.44
C SER A 43 1.36 -1.14 18.45
N SER A 44 1.21 0.10 18.93
CA SER A 44 1.03 1.28 18.08
C SER A 44 2.28 1.61 17.27
N GLY A 45 3.47 1.47 17.86
CA GLY A 45 4.74 1.68 17.16
C GLY A 45 4.93 0.72 15.98
N ILE A 46 4.67 -0.57 16.18
CA ILE A 46 4.76 -1.59 15.11
C ILE A 46 3.73 -1.29 14.02
N LYS A 47 2.49 -1.00 14.40
CA LYS A 47 1.42 -0.62 13.46
C LYS A 47 1.83 0.59 12.60
N ALA A 48 2.44 1.61 13.20
CA ALA A 48 2.92 2.79 12.48
C ALA A 48 4.06 2.46 11.51
N ILE A 49 5.05 1.67 11.93
CA ILE A 49 6.18 1.26 11.07
C ILE A 49 5.68 0.46 9.87
N VAL A 50 4.77 -0.50 10.09
CA VAL A 50 4.17 -1.30 9.01
C VAL A 50 3.40 -0.41 8.04
N ALA A 51 2.63 0.56 8.54
CA ALA A 51 1.91 1.51 7.70
C ALA A 51 2.86 2.35 6.83
N ILE A 52 3.98 2.84 7.39
CA ILE A 52 4.98 3.61 6.65
C ILE A 52 5.61 2.75 5.55
N ILE A 53 6.03 1.52 5.87
CA ILE A 53 6.59 0.59 4.88
C ILE A 53 5.60 0.36 3.74
N LEU A 54 4.33 0.16 4.05
CA LEU A 54 3.28 -0.06 3.05
C LEU A 54 3.12 1.15 2.11
N VAL A 55 3.12 2.36 2.65
CA VAL A 55 3.05 3.60 1.85
C VAL A 55 4.24 3.69 0.90
N VAL A 56 5.45 3.42 1.38
CA VAL A 56 6.66 3.41 0.55
C VAL A 56 6.55 2.37 -0.57
N LEU A 57 6.07 1.16 -0.25
CA LEU A 57 5.87 0.07 -1.21
C LEU A 57 4.88 0.47 -2.30
N TRP A 58 3.78 1.13 -1.92
CA TRP A 58 2.80 1.62 -2.88
C TRP A 58 3.40 2.71 -3.78
N VAL A 59 4.05 3.74 -3.22
CA VAL A 59 4.71 4.79 -4.04
C VAL A 59 5.68 4.19 -5.05
N TYR A 60 6.44 3.16 -4.63
CA TYR A 60 7.34 2.41 -5.51
C TYR A 60 6.59 1.71 -6.65
N VAL A 61 5.52 0.97 -6.34
CA VAL A 61 4.70 0.25 -7.33
C VAL A 61 4.05 1.24 -8.32
N LEU A 62 3.49 2.36 -7.84
CA LEU A 62 2.91 3.41 -8.68
C LEU A 62 3.95 4.01 -9.64
N SER A 63 5.16 4.28 -9.14
CA SER A 63 6.26 4.82 -9.95
C SER A 63 6.66 3.86 -11.08
N LYS A 64 6.73 2.56 -10.78
CA LYS A 64 6.99 1.51 -11.78
C LYS A 64 5.85 1.37 -12.79
N PHE A 65 4.59 1.31 -12.33
CA PHE A 65 3.42 1.19 -13.19
C PHE A 65 3.29 2.35 -14.17
N LYS A 66 3.55 3.59 -13.70
CA LYS A 66 3.55 4.78 -14.57
C LYS A 66 4.57 4.64 -15.70
N LYS A 67 5.81 4.25 -15.40
CA LYS A 67 6.84 4.00 -16.43
C LYS A 67 6.43 2.90 -17.41
N TRP A 68 5.80 1.84 -16.92
CA TRP A 68 5.42 0.68 -17.74
C TRP A 68 4.27 0.99 -18.71
N ILE A 69 3.24 1.70 -18.23
CA ILE A 69 2.10 2.15 -19.05
C ILE A 69 2.57 3.17 -20.11
N PHE A 70 3.45 4.12 -19.74
CA PHE A 70 3.95 5.13 -20.67
C PHE A 70 4.90 4.55 -21.72
N GLN A 71 5.81 3.64 -21.37
CA GLN A 71 6.70 3.03 -22.38
C GLN A 71 5.94 2.15 -23.36
N LYS A 72 4.91 1.41 -22.91
CA LYS A 72 4.06 0.63 -23.82
C LYS A 72 3.29 1.49 -24.84
N GLN A 73 3.03 2.76 -24.53
CA GLN A 73 2.40 3.68 -25.48
C GLN A 73 3.34 4.23 -26.55
N ILE A 74 4.66 4.28 -26.32
CA ILE A 74 5.63 4.85 -27.27
C ILE A 74 6.09 3.79 -28.29
N SER A 75 5.90 2.51 -27.98
CA SER A 75 6.27 1.35 -28.80
C SER A 75 5.20 0.92 -29.81
N SER A 76 4.05 1.61 -29.87
CA SER A 76 2.95 1.35 -30.80
C SER A 76 2.54 2.64 -31.49
#